data_AF-A0A197SMV6-F1
#
_entry.id   AF-A0A197SMV6-F1
#
_cell.length_a   1.000
_cell.length_b   1.000
_cell.length_c   1.000
_cell.angle_alpha   90.00
_cell.angle_beta   90.00
_cell.angle_gamma   90.00
#
_symmetry.space_group_name_H-M   'P 1'
#
loop_
_entity.id
_entity.type
_entity.pdbx_description
1 polymer ?
#
loop_
_entity_poly.entity_id
_entity_poly.type
_entity_poly.pdbx_seq_one_letter_code
_entity_poly.pdbx_strand_id
1 'polypeptide(L)'
;MQTTWLSGPEWFAVLRIGLGLWWLESWRHKDKKQWFAGGGIRWAAGIAEKHRWPFVRRGFDLVVKPRPKLMAYVVAYAELALGLGLTVGLLTPIALVGGLVLSLIYFVLMIHDWAEQGQNLMMALIAVVGLFAVCWQSWSLDDAFGLFLR
;
A
#
# COMPACT_ATOMS: atom_id res chain seq x y z
N MET A 1 -27.32 -12.12 -19.35
CA MET A 1 -26.99 -10.88 -20.09
C MET A 1 -25.61 -10.43 -19.65
N GLN A 2 -24.63 -10.30 -20.56
CA GLN A 2 -23.39 -9.57 -20.30
C GLN A 2 -23.71 -8.08 -20.43
N THR A 3 -23.78 -7.37 -19.30
CA THR A 3 -24.00 -5.91 -19.27
C THR A 3 -22.71 -5.12 -19.49
N THR A 4 -21.55 -5.77 -19.35
CA THR A 4 -20.21 -5.20 -19.53
C THR A 4 -19.29 -6.18 -20.26
N TRP A 5 -18.25 -5.66 -20.92
CA TRP A 5 -17.20 -6.43 -21.62
C TRP A 5 -16.34 -7.32 -20.72
N LEU A 6 -16.27 -7.02 -19.41
CA LEU A 6 -15.61 -7.78 -18.38
C LEU A 6 -16.65 -8.26 -17.37
N SER A 7 -16.40 -9.44 -16.80
CA SER A 7 -17.11 -9.99 -15.66
C SER A 7 -16.72 -9.28 -14.35
N GLY A 8 -17.50 -9.50 -13.29
CA GLY A 8 -17.21 -8.96 -11.96
C GLY A 8 -15.79 -9.31 -11.46
N PRO A 9 -15.37 -10.59 -11.47
CA PRO A 9 -14.03 -11.00 -11.06
C PRO A 9 -12.91 -10.31 -11.85
N GLU A 10 -13.09 -10.14 -13.16
CA GLU A 10 -12.10 -9.45 -14.01
C GLU A 10 -11.99 -7.96 -13.65
N TRP A 11 -13.10 -7.28 -13.36
CA TRP A 11 -13.04 -5.90 -12.86
C TRP A 11 -12.33 -5.78 -11.51
N PHE A 12 -12.53 -6.74 -10.60
CA PHE A 12 -11.76 -6.77 -9.35
C PHE A 12 -10.28 -7.05 -9.57
N ALA A 13 -9.93 -7.87 -10.57
CA ALA A 13 -8.54 -8.05 -10.98
C ALA A 13 -7.95 -6.74 -11.53
N VAL A 14 -8.69 -5.96 -12.32
CA VAL A 14 -8.25 -4.62 -12.78
C VAL A 14 -7.99 -3.69 -11.60
N LEU A 15 -8.89 -3.63 -10.61
CA LEU A 15 -8.69 -2.81 -9.42
C LEU A 15 -7.46 -3.23 -8.60
N ARG A 16 -7.27 -4.55 -8.42
CA ARG A 16 -6.09 -5.11 -7.77
C ARG A 16 -4.81 -4.70 -8.50
N ILE A 17 -4.78 -4.84 -9.82
CA ILE A 17 -3.62 -4.48 -10.66
C ILE A 17 -3.36 -2.97 -10.57
N GLY A 18 -4.40 -2.14 -10.67
CA GLY A 18 -4.29 -0.69 -10.54
C GLY A 18 -3.72 -0.26 -9.19
N LEU A 19 -4.17 -0.87 -8.09
CA LEU A 19 -3.61 -0.64 -6.77
C LEU A 19 -2.13 -1.06 -6.69
N GLY A 20 -1.76 -2.19 -7.29
CA GLY A 20 -0.36 -2.62 -7.39
C GLY A 20 0.52 -1.66 -8.17
N LEU A 21 0.06 -1.20 -9.34
CA LEU A 21 0.76 -0.23 -10.17
C LEU A 21 0.95 1.10 -9.43
N TRP A 22 -0.04 1.51 -8.63
CA TRP A 22 0.10 2.71 -7.79
C TRP A 22 1.26 2.59 -6.80
N TRP A 23 1.39 1.45 -6.12
CA TRP A 23 2.52 1.21 -5.22
C TRP A 23 3.86 1.16 -5.95
N LEU A 24 3.91 0.57 -7.16
CA LEU A 24 5.11 0.56 -7.99
C LEU A 24 5.51 1.97 -8.43
N GLU A 25 4.54 2.81 -8.80
CA GLU A 25 4.78 4.22 -9.13
C GLU A 25 5.26 5.01 -7.91
N SER A 26 4.70 4.78 -6.73
CA SER A 26 5.18 5.38 -5.47
C SER A 26 6.64 5.00 -5.20
N TRP A 27 7.00 3.73 -5.39
CA TRP A 27 8.39 3.28 -5.25
C TRP A 27 9.32 3.87 -6.33
N ARG A 28 8.84 3.96 -7.58
CA ARG A 28 9.61 4.48 -8.73
C ARG A 28 9.97 5.94 -8.55
N HIS A 29 9.02 6.78 -8.12
CA HIS A 29 9.17 8.22 -8.00
C HIS A 29 10.08 8.68 -6.85
N LYS A 30 10.45 7.80 -5.92
CA LYS A 30 11.38 8.17 -4.84
C LYS A 30 12.79 8.37 -5.39
N ASP A 31 13.41 9.50 -5.02
CA ASP A 31 14.87 9.65 -5.11
C ASP A 31 15.52 8.65 -4.16
N LYS A 32 15.95 7.52 -4.70
CA LYS A 32 16.52 6.39 -3.93
C LYS A 32 17.77 6.82 -3.15
N LYS A 33 18.58 7.74 -3.68
CA LYS A 33 19.81 8.21 -3.04
C LYS A 33 19.48 9.00 -1.78
N GLN A 34 18.55 9.95 -1.87
CA GLN A 34 18.12 10.74 -0.71
C GLN A 34 17.25 9.91 0.25
N TRP A 35 16.39 9.05 -0.28
CA TRP A 35 15.48 8.21 0.49
C TRP A 35 16.24 7.24 1.40
N PHE A 36 17.15 6.44 0.85
CA PHE A 36 17.93 5.47 1.62
C PHE A 36 18.97 6.11 2.56
N ALA A 37 19.34 7.38 2.33
CA ALA A 37 20.06 8.18 3.32
C ALA A 37 19.18 8.59 4.53
N GLY A 38 17.91 8.16 4.57
CA GLY A 38 16.92 8.45 5.60
C GLY A 38 16.16 9.76 5.38
N GLY A 39 16.27 10.38 4.20
CA GLY A 39 15.62 11.66 3.88
C GLY A 39 14.09 11.58 3.99
N GLY A 40 13.50 10.51 3.45
CA GLY A 40 12.06 10.28 3.52
C GLY A 40 11.53 10.17 4.95
N ILE A 41 12.27 9.48 5.82
CA ILE A 41 11.90 9.31 7.22
C ILE A 41 12.09 10.60 8.02
N ARG A 42 13.11 11.41 7.70
CA ARG A 42 13.28 12.74 8.30
C ARG A 42 12.15 13.69 7.89
N TRP A 43 11.70 13.65 6.64
CA TRP A 43 10.53 14.39 6.19
C TRP A 43 9.27 13.94 6.93
N ALA A 44 9.03 12.63 7.00
CA ALA A 44 7.90 12.06 7.75
C ALA A 44 7.94 12.42 9.25
N ALA A 45 9.14 12.54 9.85
CA ALA A 45 9.28 13.02 11.22
C ALA A 45 8.75 14.45 11.41
N GLY A 46 8.96 15.33 10.44
CA GLY A 46 8.43 16.70 10.48
C GLY A 46 6.90 16.77 10.37
N ILE A 47 6.29 15.80 9.70
CA ILE A 47 4.82 15.64 9.67
C ILE A 47 4.33 15.10 11.02
N ALA A 48 4.97 14.04 11.50
CA ALA A 48 4.63 13.42 12.78
C ALA A 48 4.72 14.43 13.93
N GLU A 49 5.74 15.29 13.97
CA GLU A 49 5.92 16.31 15.01
C GLU A 49 4.72 17.26 15.16
N LYS A 50 4.09 17.62 14.03
CA LYS A 50 2.91 18.49 13.97
C LYS A 50 1.59 17.74 14.15
N HIS A 51 1.64 16.41 14.31
CA HIS A 51 0.47 15.57 14.33
C HIS A 51 -0.41 15.81 15.57
N ARG A 52 -1.70 16.02 15.36
CA ARG A 52 -2.68 16.33 16.44
C ARG A 52 -2.75 15.28 17.54
N TRP A 53 -2.53 14.01 17.21
CA TRP A 53 -2.61 12.90 18.17
C TRP A 53 -1.25 12.59 18.84
N PRO A 54 -1.13 12.70 20.17
CA PRO A 54 0.13 12.44 20.89
C PRO A 54 0.66 11.01 20.77
N PHE A 55 -0.22 10.01 20.64
CA PHE A 55 0.22 8.62 20.53
C PHE A 55 0.93 8.33 19.21
N VAL A 56 0.52 8.96 18.10
CA VAL A 56 1.18 8.84 16.79
C VAL A 56 2.59 9.41 16.86
N ARG A 57 2.73 10.61 17.45
CA ARG A 57 4.03 11.25 17.74
C ARG A 57 4.94 10.31 18.51
N ARG A 58 4.45 9.81 19.65
CA ARG A 58 5.21 8.93 20.54
C ARG A 58 5.63 7.63 19.84
N GLY A 59 4.73 7.02 19.08
CA GLY A 59 5.04 5.81 18.31
C GLY A 59 6.12 6.06 17.27
N PHE A 60 6.01 7.17 16.54
CA PHE A 60 7.01 7.57 15.54
C PHE A 60 8.38 7.83 16.19
N ASP A 61 8.43 8.57 17.30
CA ASP A 61 9.66 8.88 18.03
C ASP A 61 10.35 7.63 18.60
N LEU A 62 9.59 6.61 19.00
CA LEU A 62 10.14 5.38 19.59
C LEU A 62 10.57 4.34 18.54
N VAL A 63 9.80 4.19 17.46
CA VAL A 63 9.98 3.08 16.50
C VAL A 63 10.73 3.54 15.26
N VAL A 64 10.31 4.68 14.69
CA VAL A 64 10.69 5.08 13.33
C VAL A 64 11.89 6.03 13.34
N LYS A 65 11.79 7.12 14.10
CA LYS A 65 12.80 8.19 14.19
C LYS A 65 14.20 7.71 14.60
N PRO A 66 14.40 6.71 15.50
CA PRO A 66 15.74 6.27 15.87
C PRO A 66 16.46 5.50 14.76
N ARG A 67 15.73 5.01 13.75
CA ARG A 67 16.26 4.10 12.71
C ARG A 67 15.92 4.60 11.29
N PRO A 68 16.24 5.84 10.91
CA PRO A 68 15.72 6.46 9.71
C PRO A 68 16.17 5.76 8.42
N LYS A 69 17.38 5.21 8.36
CA LYS A 69 17.86 4.45 7.20
C LYS A 69 17.13 3.11 7.07
N LEU A 70 17.06 2.34 8.16
CA LEU A 70 16.39 1.04 8.16
C LEU A 70 14.92 1.19 7.78
N MET A 71 14.22 2.16 8.36
CA MET A 71 12.82 2.42 8.06
C MET A 71 12.60 2.87 6.62
N ALA A 72 13.53 3.65 6.05
CA ALA A 72 13.49 3.99 4.63
C ALA A 72 13.55 2.75 3.73
N TYR A 73 14.41 1.77 4.08
CA TYR A 73 14.47 0.48 3.39
C TYR A 73 13.20 -0.35 3.57
N VAL A 74 12.71 -0.47 4.81
CA VAL A 74 11.47 -1.21 5.11
C VAL A 74 10.31 -0.67 4.29
N VAL A 75 10.11 0.64 4.30
CA VAL A 75 9.03 1.28 3.55
C VAL A 75 9.18 1.07 2.04
N ALA A 76 10.37 1.34 1.49
CA ALA A 76 10.60 1.19 0.05
C ALA A 76 10.39 -0.25 -0.42
N TYR A 77 10.91 -1.24 0.32
CA TYR A 77 10.72 -2.64 -0.06
C TYR A 77 9.31 -3.16 0.21
N ALA A 78 8.62 -2.62 1.21
CA ALA A 78 7.19 -2.89 1.41
C ALA A 78 6.40 -2.42 0.20
N GLU A 79 6.55 -1.15 -0.22
CA GLU A 79 5.85 -0.62 -1.39
C GLU A 79 6.16 -1.42 -2.68
N LEU A 80 7.43 -1.80 -2.89
CA LEU A 80 7.81 -2.63 -4.03
C LEU A 80 7.16 -4.04 -3.97
N ALA A 81 7.22 -4.69 -2.81
CA ALA A 81 6.66 -6.03 -2.63
C ALA A 81 5.13 -6.03 -2.79
N LEU A 82 4.46 -5.02 -2.23
CA LEU A 82 3.02 -4.80 -2.38
C LEU A 82 2.66 -4.53 -3.84
N GLY A 83 3.41 -3.66 -4.50
CA GLY A 83 3.20 -3.33 -5.90
C GLY A 83 3.32 -4.55 -6.81
N LEU A 84 4.41 -5.31 -6.66
CA LEU A 84 4.62 -6.54 -7.43
C LEU A 84 3.54 -7.59 -7.11
N GLY A 85 3.31 -7.89 -5.83
CA GLY A 85 2.35 -8.91 -5.40
C GLY A 85 0.93 -8.62 -5.86
N LEU A 86 0.48 -7.37 -5.78
CA LEU A 86 -0.84 -6.95 -6.26
C LEU A 86 -0.90 -6.86 -7.78
N THR A 87 0.16 -6.47 -8.50
CA THR A 87 0.11 -6.43 -9.97
C THR A 87 0.08 -7.84 -10.56
N VAL A 88 0.99 -8.73 -10.17
CA VAL A 88 1.04 -10.09 -10.73
C VAL A 88 0.02 -11.03 -10.09
N GLY A 89 -0.51 -10.66 -8.93
CA GLY A 89 -1.46 -11.47 -8.17
C GLY A 89 -0.78 -12.67 -7.52
N LEU A 90 0.34 -12.44 -6.82
CA LEU A 90 1.07 -13.45 -6.05
C LEU A 90 1.00 -13.11 -4.58
N LEU A 91 0.58 -14.07 -3.75
CA LEU A 91 0.29 -13.85 -2.33
C LEU A 91 -0.71 -12.69 -2.12
N THR A 92 -1.70 -12.60 -3.01
CA THR A 92 -2.64 -11.48 -3.11
C THR A 92 -3.34 -11.16 -1.79
N PRO A 93 -3.87 -12.13 -1.01
CA PRO A 93 -4.50 -11.80 0.27
C PRO A 93 -3.52 -11.12 1.24
N ILE A 94 -2.27 -11.59 1.26
CA ILE A 94 -1.21 -11.03 2.11
C ILE A 94 -0.85 -9.63 1.61
N ALA A 95 -0.72 -9.44 0.29
CA ALA A 95 -0.42 -8.15 -0.31
C ALA A 95 -1.57 -7.13 -0.11
N LEU A 96 -2.83 -7.56 -0.15
CA LEU A 96 -3.98 -6.69 0.14
C LEU A 96 -4.01 -6.28 1.62
N VAL A 97 -3.77 -7.22 2.54
CA VAL A 97 -3.69 -6.90 3.98
C VAL A 97 -2.52 -5.95 4.27
N GLY A 98 -1.35 -6.23 3.70
CA GLY A 98 -0.17 -5.36 3.84
C GLY A 98 -0.41 -3.97 3.25
N GLY A 99 -1.05 -3.90 2.07
CA GLY A 99 -1.44 -2.65 1.41
C GLY A 99 -2.44 -1.87 2.24
N LEU A 100 -3.45 -2.54 2.80
CA LEU A 100 -4.43 -1.93 3.70
C LEU A 100 -3.75 -1.35 4.95
N VAL A 101 -2.89 -2.11 5.61
CA VAL A 101 -2.16 -1.64 6.80
C VAL A 101 -1.30 -0.43 6.46
N LEU A 102 -0.55 -0.47 5.35
CA LEU A 102 0.31 0.64 4.95
C LEU A 102 -0.51 1.89 4.58
N SER A 103 -1.60 1.72 3.82
CA SER A 103 -2.53 2.81 3.51
C SER A 103 -3.16 3.40 4.77
N LEU A 104 -3.53 2.60 5.76
CA LEU A 104 -4.06 3.12 7.04
C LEU A 104 -3.00 3.86 7.85
N ILE A 105 -1.76 3.38 7.88
CA ILE A 105 -0.65 4.08 8.52
C ILE A 105 -0.42 5.44 7.86
N TYR A 106 -0.39 5.49 6.53
CA TYR A 106 -0.24 6.73 5.77
C TYR A 106 -1.45 7.66 5.94
N PHE A 107 -2.67 7.13 5.91
CA PHE A 107 -3.89 7.88 6.16
C PHE A 107 -3.87 8.57 7.53
N VAL A 108 -3.44 7.85 8.57
CA VAL A 108 -3.31 8.39 9.91
C VAL A 108 -2.18 9.43 9.96
N LEU A 109 -1.01 9.13 9.41
CA LEU A 109 0.14 10.05 9.43
C LEU A 109 -0.15 11.35 8.68
N MET A 110 -0.85 11.27 7.55
CA MET A 110 -1.16 12.38 6.64
C MET A 110 -2.50 13.04 6.95
N ILE A 111 -2.99 12.98 8.19
CA ILE A 111 -4.30 13.54 8.56
C ILE A 111 -4.49 15.05 8.29
N HIS A 112 -3.38 15.76 8.05
CA HIS A 112 -3.35 17.18 7.72
C HIS A 112 -3.27 17.46 6.21
N ASP A 113 -2.93 16.45 5.40
CA ASP A 113 -2.84 16.54 3.95
C ASP A 113 -4.06 15.84 3.32
N TRP A 114 -5.01 16.64 2.85
CA TRP A 114 -6.30 16.15 2.39
C TRP A 114 -6.19 15.32 1.11
N ALA A 115 -5.22 15.63 0.24
CA ALA A 115 -5.03 14.90 -1.01
C ALA A 115 -4.47 13.50 -0.73
N GLU A 116 -3.41 13.43 0.08
CA GLU A 116 -2.83 12.16 0.51
C GLU A 116 -3.82 11.34 1.35
N GLN A 117 -4.63 11.99 2.18
CA GLN A 117 -5.66 11.32 2.97
C GLN A 117 -6.74 10.68 2.08
N GLY A 118 -7.27 11.41 1.10
CA GLY A 118 -8.26 10.89 0.17
C GLY A 118 -7.73 9.71 -0.65
N GLN A 119 -6.49 9.82 -1.13
CA GLN A 119 -5.81 8.76 -1.86
C GLN A 119 -5.67 7.48 -1.01
N ASN A 120 -5.13 7.60 0.21
CA ASN A 120 -4.94 6.44 1.08
C ASN A 120 -6.26 5.80 1.52
N LEU A 121 -7.33 6.59 1.65
CA LEU A 121 -8.68 6.08 1.90
C LEU A 121 -9.20 5.24 0.72
N MET A 122 -9.04 5.71 -0.52
CA MET A 122 -9.44 4.97 -1.71
C MET A 122 -8.62 3.69 -1.88
N MET A 123 -7.31 3.75 -1.63
CA MET A 123 -6.44 2.57 -1.63
C MET A 123 -6.87 1.54 -0.58
N ALA A 124 -7.17 1.97 0.64
CA ALA A 124 -7.69 1.12 1.70
C ALA A 124 -9.04 0.50 1.32
N LEU A 125 -9.95 1.28 0.73
CA LEU A 125 -11.24 0.78 0.25
C LEU A 125 -11.05 -0.30 -0.82
N ILE A 126 -10.18 -0.07 -1.82
CA ILE A 126 -9.87 -1.06 -2.86
C ILE A 126 -9.29 -2.33 -2.23
N ALA A 127 -8.41 -2.21 -1.24
CA ALA A 127 -7.83 -3.36 -0.56
C ALA A 127 -8.89 -4.19 0.20
N VAL A 128 -9.79 -3.53 0.94
CA VAL A 128 -10.90 -4.18 1.65
C VAL A 128 -11.84 -4.87 0.67
N VAL A 129 -12.29 -4.15 -0.36
CA VAL A 129 -13.19 -4.71 -1.37
C VAL A 129 -12.52 -5.88 -2.09
N GLY A 130 -11.25 -5.76 -2.47
CA GLY A 130 -10.48 -6.83 -3.11
C GLY A 130 -10.36 -8.09 -2.23
N LEU A 131 -10.20 -7.94 -0.92
CA LEU A 131 -10.17 -9.06 0.03
C LEU A 131 -11.50 -9.81 0.06
N PHE A 132 -12.60 -9.09 0.24
CA PHE A 132 -13.93 -9.71 0.35
C PHE A 132 -14.50 -10.16 -0.99
N ALA A 133 -14.06 -9.56 -2.09
CA ALA A 133 -14.39 -9.98 -3.45
C ALA A 133 -13.48 -11.09 -3.99
N VAL A 134 -12.49 -11.55 -3.20
CA VAL A 134 -11.58 -12.64 -3.58
C VAL A 134 -10.90 -12.34 -4.93
N CYS A 135 -10.34 -11.14 -5.07
CA CYS A 135 -9.87 -10.61 -6.37
C CYS A 135 -8.62 -11.31 -6.97
N TRP A 136 -8.21 -12.41 -6.37
CA TRP A 136 -7.20 -13.33 -6.90
C TRP A 136 -7.81 -14.49 -7.69
N GLN A 137 -9.13 -14.64 -7.78
CA GLN A 137 -9.77 -15.68 -8.62
C GLN A 137 -9.54 -15.48 -10.13
N SER A 138 -9.12 -14.28 -10.57
CA SER A 138 -8.89 -13.98 -11.98
C SER A 138 -7.59 -13.19 -12.20
N TRP A 139 -6.92 -13.52 -13.31
CA TRP A 139 -5.67 -12.89 -13.79
C TRP A 139 -4.58 -12.77 -12.72
N SER A 140 -4.44 -13.80 -11.89
CA SER A 140 -3.47 -13.85 -10.79
C SER A 140 -2.60 -15.10 -10.91
N LEU A 141 -1.37 -15.02 -10.39
CA LEU A 141 -0.54 -16.20 -10.20
C LEU A 141 -1.10 -17.13 -9.11
N ASP A 142 -1.80 -16.58 -8.12
CA ASP A 142 -2.44 -17.34 -7.06
C ASP A 142 -3.49 -18.34 -7.60
N ASP A 143 -4.30 -17.95 -8.58
CA ASP A 143 -5.26 -18.86 -9.22
C ASP A 143 -4.56 -19.89 -10.13
N ALA A 144 -3.56 -19.43 -10.89
CA ALA A 144 -2.76 -20.29 -11.77
C ALA A 144 -2.05 -21.41 -10.98
N PHE A 145 -1.56 -21.10 -9.78
CA PHE A 145 -0.91 -22.06 -8.88
C PHE A 145 -1.85 -22.71 -7.86
N GLY A 146 -3.10 -22.26 -7.73
CA GLY A 146 -4.06 -22.76 -6.75
C GLY A 146 -3.65 -22.52 -5.30
N LEU A 147 -3.02 -21.37 -5.01
CA LEU A 147 -2.44 -21.06 -3.69
C LEU A 147 -3.48 -20.69 -2.62
N PHE A 148 -4.63 -20.16 -3.04
CA PHE A 148 -5.72 -19.75 -2.15
C PHE A 148 -7.05 -20.28 -2.66
N LEU A 149 -8.10 -20.07 -1.85
CA LEU A 149 -9.47 -20.43 -2.22
C LEU A 149 -9.83 -19.81 -3.57
N ARG A 150 -10.30 -20.69 -4.46
CA ARG A 150 -10.93 -20.36 -5.73
C ARG A 150 -12.39 -20.02 -5.55
#